data_AF-A0A6V7I762-F1
#
_entry.id   AF-A0A6V7I762-F1
#
_cell.length_a   1.000
_cell.length_b   1.000
_cell.length_c   1.000
_cell.angle_alpha   90.00
_cell.angle_beta   90.00
_cell.angle_gamma   90.00
#
_symmetry.space_group_name_H-M   'P 1'
#
loop_
_entity.id
_entity.type
_entity.pdbx_description
1 polymer ?
#
loop_
_entity_poly.entity_id
_entity_poly.type
_entity_poly.pdbx_seq_one_letter_code
_entity_poly.pdbx_strand_id
1 'polypeptide(L)' 'MSTAEVESVLTEHPGVAEAAVVSKPHAVKGQCLYCFVTPNEGKSFDKKLENELKSK' A
#
# COMPACT_ATOMS: atom_id res chain seq x y z
N MET A 1 -2.60 11.08 -9.25
CA MET A 1 -3.00 9.98 -8.35
C MET A 1 -3.17 10.55 -6.97
N SER A 2 -4.38 10.47 -6.44
CA SER A 2 -4.66 10.89 -5.08
C SER A 2 -4.21 9.78 -4.12
N THR A 3 -3.69 10.13 -2.94
CA THR A 3 -3.35 9.14 -1.90
C THR A 3 -4.56 8.29 -1.55
N ALA A 4 -5.74 8.92 -1.49
CA ALA A 4 -7.03 8.25 -1.24
C ALA A 4 -7.38 7.16 -2.26
N GLU A 5 -7.04 7.34 -3.54
CA GLU A 5 -7.29 6.30 -4.56
C GLU A 5 -6.41 5.08 -4.30
N VAL A 6 -5.14 5.31 -3.95
CA VAL A 6 -4.19 4.23 -3.64
C VAL A 6 -4.59 3.52 -2.35
N GLU A 7 -5.05 4.24 -1.33
CA GLU A 7 -5.58 3.68 -0.08
C GLU A 7 -6.79 2.77 -0.34
N SER A 8 -7.70 3.20 -1.20
CA SER A 8 -8.89 2.43 -1.53
C SER A 8 -8.55 1.12 -2.23
N VAL A 9 -7.63 1.14 -3.20
CA VAL A 9 -7.19 -0.08 -3.93
C VAL A 9 -6.49 -1.07 -3.00
N LEU A 10 -5.64 -0.58 -2.10
CA LEU A 10 -4.91 -1.42 -1.14
C LEU A 10 -5.86 -2.05 -0.09
N THR A 11 -6.85 -1.29 0.37
CA THR A 11 -7.85 -1.75 1.36
C THR A 11 -8.82 -2.77 0.77
N GLU A 12 -9.10 -2.70 -0.53
CA GLU A 12 -9.96 -3.68 -1.22
C GLU A 12 -9.31 -5.08 -1.32
N HIS A 13 -8.01 -5.19 -1.07
CA HIS A 13 -7.33 -6.48 -1.12
C HIS A 13 -7.70 -7.35 0.10
N PRO A 14 -8.19 -8.59 -0.07
CA PRO A 14 -8.63 -9.46 1.04
C PRO A 14 -7.48 -9.92 1.96
N GLY A 15 -6.24 -9.54 1.63
CA GLY A 15 -5.06 -9.75 2.46
C GLY A 15 -4.68 -8.59 3.38
N VAL A 16 -5.36 -7.45 3.24
CA VAL A 16 -5.08 -6.21 3.96
C VAL A 16 -6.28 -5.90 4.84
N ALA A 17 -6.06 -5.65 6.12
CA ALA A 17 -7.09 -5.17 7.03
C ALA A 17 -7.22 -3.65 6.94
N GLU A 18 -6.10 -2.93 6.91
CA GLU A 18 -6.05 -1.47 6.85
C GLU A 18 -4.88 -1.02 5.96
N ALA A 19 -5.07 0.08 5.24
CA ALA A 19 -4.02 0.73 4.46
C ALA A 19 -4.02 2.25 4.71
N ALA A 20 -2.84 2.84 4.76
CA ALA A 20 -2.64 4.28 4.88
C ALA A 20 -1.55 4.74 3.91
N VAL A 21 -1.79 5.81 3.14
CA VAL A 21 -0.84 6.30 2.12
C VAL A 21 -0.48 7.75 2.39
N VAL A 22 0.81 8.02 2.53
CA VAL A 22 1.34 9.36 2.81
C VAL A 22 2.32 9.78 1.72
N SER A 23 2.19 11.03 1.27
CA SER A 23 3.15 11.61 0.35
C SER A 23 4.36 12.17 1.11
N LYS A 24 5.56 11.88 0.61
CA LYS A 24 6.83 12.27 1.22
C LYS A 24 7.76 12.84 0.15
N PRO A 25 8.41 14.00 0.40
CA PRO A 25 9.33 14.59 -0.56
C PRO A 25 10.55 13.70 -0.79
N HIS A 26 10.86 13.44 -2.06
CA HIS A 26 11.97 12.59 -2.48
C HIS A 26 12.93 13.38 -3.38
N ALA A 27 14.19 13.49 -2.98
CA ALA A 27 15.18 14.37 -3.62
C ALA A 27 15.37 14.11 -5.13
N VAL A 28 15.19 12.86 -5.59
CA VAL A 28 15.38 12.49 -7.01
C VAL A 28 14.07 12.50 -7.81
N LYS A 29 12.92 12.28 -7.16
CA LYS A 29 11.63 12.03 -7.84
C LYS A 29 10.59 13.14 -7.59
N GLY A 30 10.97 14.17 -6.84
CA GLY A 30 10.06 15.22 -6.36
C GLY A 30 9.24 14.72 -5.17
N GLN A 31 8.27 13.83 -5.43
CA GLN A 31 7.38 13.25 -4.42
C GLN A 31 7.27 11.74 -4.59
N CYS A 32 7.34 11.01 -3.48
CA CYS A 32 7.09 9.56 -3.42
C CYS A 32 5.92 9.29 -2.47
N LEU A 33 5.20 8.21 -2.73
CA LEU A 33 4.15 7.70 -1.85
C LEU A 33 4.73 6.59 -0.97
N TYR A 34 4.43 6.67 0.32
CA TYR A 34 4.68 5.60 1.29
C TYR A 34 3.35 4.98 1.68
N CYS A 35 3.22 3.69 1.42
CA CYS A 35 2.03 2.91 1.75
C CYS A 35 2.33 2.02 2.95
N PHE A 36 1.56 2.20 4.01
CA PHE A 36 1.54 1.33 5.18
C PHE A 36 0.34 0.42 5.06
N VAL A 37 0.56 -0.87 5.28
CA VAL A 37 -0.47 -1.89 5.10
C VAL A 37 -0.40 -2.84 6.28
N THR A 38 -1.55 -3.01 6.93
CA THR A 38 -1.73 -3.96 8.02
C THR A 38 -2.32 -5.23 7.41
N PRO A 39 -1.60 -6.36 7.41
CA PRO A 39 -2.16 -7.61 6.91
C PRO A 39 -3.28 -8.11 7.83
N ASN A 40 -4.22 -8.86 7.26
CA ASN A 40 -5.35 -9.42 8.01
C ASN A 40 -4.89 -10.53 8.97
N GLU A 41 -5.66 -10.79 10.02
CA GLU A 41 -5.35 -11.78 11.06
C GLU A 41 -5.14 -13.17 10.42
N GLY A 42 -3.95 -13.76 10.63
CA GLY A 42 -3.55 -15.03 10.00
C GLY A 42 -2.85 -14.90 8.65
N LYS A 43 -2.71 -13.69 8.07
CA LYS A 43 -1.84 -13.44 6.91
C LYS A 43 -0.56 -12.74 7.36
N SER A 44 0.57 -13.28 6.90
CA SER A 44 1.88 -12.66 7.11
C SER A 44 2.21 -11.71 5.95
N PHE A 45 2.98 -10.67 6.24
CA PHE A 45 3.50 -9.75 5.23
C PHE A 45 4.60 -10.44 4.41
N ASP A 46 4.20 -11.23 3.41
CA ASP A 46 5.10 -11.99 2.56
C ASP A 46 5.39 -11.24 1.24
N LYS A 47 6.52 -11.56 0.59
CA LYS A 47 6.87 -11.03 -0.74
C LYS A 47 5.79 -11.32 -1.77
N LYS A 48 5.03 -12.40 -1.59
CA LYS A 48 3.88 -12.72 -2.45
C LYS A 48 2.78 -11.66 -2.33
N LEU A 49 2.42 -11.28 -1.11
CA LEU A 49 1.43 -10.23 -0.85
C LEU A 49 1.92 -8.87 -1.39
N GLU A 50 3.20 -8.56 -1.21
CA GLU A 50 3.80 -7.32 -1.75
C GLU A 50 3.69 -7.26 -3.29
N ASN A 51 3.96 -8.37 -3.98
CA ASN A 51 3.81 -8.43 -5.43
C ASN A 51 2.35 -8.35 -5.88
N GLU A 52 1.42 -8.99 -5.16
CA GLU A 52 -0.01 -8.89 -5.45
C GLU A 52 -0.53 -7.46 -5.29
N LEU A 53 -0.05 -6.72 -4.29
CA LEU A 53 -0.41 -5.30 -4.08
C LEU A 53 0.22 -4.36 -5.13
N LYS A 54 1.38 -4.70 -5.69
CA LYS A 54 2.05 -3.91 -6.74
C LYS A 54 1.53 -4.18 -8.15
N SER A 55 0.95 -5.36 -8.38
CA SER A 55 0.50 -5.81 -9.71
C SER A 55 -0.97 -5.50 -9.99
N LYS A 56 -1.66 -4.84 -9.07
CA LYS A 56 -3.08 -4.46 -9.15
C LYS A 56 -3.20 -2.97 -9.47
#